data_AF-A0A024FME9-F1
#
_entry.id   AF-A0A024FME9-F1
#
_cell.length_a   1.000
_cell.length_b   1.000
_cell.length_c   1.000
_cell.angle_alpha   90.00
_cell.angle_beta   90.00
_cell.angle_gamma   90.00
#
_symmetry.space_group_name_H-M   'P 1'
#
loop_
_entity.id
_entity.type
_entity.pdbx_description
1 polymer ?
#
loop_
_entity_poly.entity_id
_entity_poly.type
_entity_poly.pdbx_seq_one_letter_code
_entity_poly.pdbx_strand_id
1 'polypeptide(L)'
;MRQIIITTVACLLFYISYAQDSLSTKHLKPFTYTFNVIDGKLSGEGEAFLKQQMAKAQYTMLGEYHGSKRISEFTNAIIPILDSLNYKAMALEVGPTIGKVLNRLEGDIENEIKHIHEKYLTRDSDGYINIPFPFFDSKEDVRFLKNAKDNSWNIFGIDQEYYDSYIMLVDIMFNNLSEDLKKQHKDLYSRMRSELKQFYKNDQSDKENLHRALSKSKLFKEFLKEMGSEANNIEVIDALKKSSAIYMLYNKRQWYENNATRIKYMKSQLKKGLDNLDFNIEKDKLLIKMGGYHLSKGFSPLGVYEVGNTLNELAEFYGNTTLNIGFKTRFHMEDGQLQDNSISENIYYKNHKPIIEMGKENQWVVIDLRPLIKGYHYYPIRFNLNEQLAKLVERYDLIVIPKVEVEGTLIYD
;
A
#
# COMPACT_ATOMS: atom_id res chain seq x y z
N MET A 1 -45.80 -73.32 -10.68
CA MET A 1 -45.69 -72.03 -9.96
C MET A 1 -44.81 -72.22 -8.73
N ARG A 2 -43.57 -71.72 -8.76
CA ARG A 2 -42.74 -71.52 -7.57
C ARG A 2 -41.87 -70.29 -7.81
N GLN A 3 -42.04 -69.30 -6.92
CA GLN A 3 -41.52 -67.94 -7.01
C GLN A 3 -40.00 -67.89 -6.81
N ILE A 4 -39.35 -67.05 -7.60
CA ILE A 4 -37.96 -66.64 -7.43
C ILE A 4 -37.96 -65.45 -6.45
N ILE A 5 -37.24 -65.59 -5.34
CA ILE A 5 -36.95 -64.48 -4.42
C ILE A 5 -35.62 -63.87 -4.89
N ILE A 6 -35.67 -62.64 -5.42
CA ILE A 6 -34.49 -61.81 -5.69
C ILE A 6 -34.27 -60.97 -4.43
N THR A 7 -33.16 -61.23 -3.73
CA THR A 7 -32.71 -60.40 -2.60
C THR A 7 -31.86 -59.27 -3.16
N THR A 8 -32.43 -58.07 -3.26
CA THR A 8 -31.70 -56.85 -3.60
C THR A 8 -30.94 -56.37 -2.37
N VAL A 9 -29.60 -56.50 -2.37
CA VAL A 9 -28.72 -55.87 -1.38
C VAL A 9 -28.61 -54.39 -1.73
N ALA A 10 -29.34 -53.54 -1.01
CA ALA A 10 -29.17 -52.09 -1.07
C ALA A 10 -27.95 -51.69 -0.24
N CYS A 11 -26.81 -51.44 -0.90
CA CYS A 11 -25.69 -50.72 -0.30
C CYS A 11 -26.12 -49.27 -0.04
N LEU A 12 -26.62 -48.99 1.16
CA LEU A 12 -26.73 -47.64 1.70
C LEU A 12 -25.31 -47.09 1.92
N LEU A 13 -24.77 -46.44 0.90
CA LEU A 13 -23.69 -45.48 1.08
C LEU A 13 -24.23 -44.37 1.98
N PHE A 14 -23.93 -44.45 3.27
CA PHE A 14 -24.05 -43.31 4.18
C PHE A 14 -23.06 -42.23 3.69
N TYR A 15 -23.50 -41.41 2.74
CA TYR A 15 -22.93 -40.08 2.59
C TYR A 15 -23.26 -39.37 3.91
N ILE A 16 -22.26 -39.26 4.79
CA ILE A 16 -22.30 -38.29 5.87
C ILE A 16 -22.29 -36.94 5.16
N SER A 17 -23.48 -36.42 4.86
CA SER A 17 -23.68 -35.03 4.48
C SER A 17 -23.28 -34.20 5.68
N TYR A 18 -21.98 -33.92 5.81
CA TYR A 18 -21.53 -32.81 6.64
C TYR A 18 -22.15 -31.57 6.01
N ALA A 19 -23.23 -31.06 6.62
CA ALA A 19 -23.74 -29.74 6.29
C ALA A 19 -22.56 -28.77 6.45
N GLN A 20 -22.07 -28.24 5.34
CA GLN A 20 -20.97 -27.28 5.36
C GLN A 20 -21.55 -25.96 5.84
N ASP A 21 -21.31 -25.63 7.10
CA ASP A 21 -21.68 -24.33 7.64
C ASP A 21 -20.92 -23.23 6.90
N SER A 22 -21.62 -22.14 6.59
CA SER A 22 -20.97 -20.92 6.15
C SER A 22 -19.97 -20.45 7.22
N LEU A 23 -18.89 -19.81 6.77
CA LEU A 23 -17.93 -19.21 7.69
C LEU A 23 -18.66 -18.26 8.67
N SER A 24 -18.35 -18.40 9.96
CA SER A 24 -18.95 -17.60 11.03
C SER A 24 -17.86 -17.20 12.03
N THR A 25 -18.17 -16.26 12.91
CA THR A 25 -17.25 -15.81 13.97
C THR A 25 -16.80 -16.94 14.90
N LYS A 26 -17.62 -17.98 15.11
CA LYS A 26 -17.27 -19.18 15.89
C LYS A 26 -16.11 -19.94 15.25
N HIS A 27 -16.07 -20.03 13.93
CA HIS A 27 -14.99 -20.69 13.18
C HIS A 27 -13.68 -19.89 13.23
N LEU A 28 -13.77 -18.56 13.32
CA LEU A 28 -12.61 -17.65 13.32
C LEU A 28 -11.99 -17.46 14.70
N LYS A 29 -12.80 -17.56 15.76
CA LYS A 29 -12.36 -17.31 17.14
C LYS A 29 -11.08 -18.05 17.56
N PRO A 30 -10.85 -19.34 17.23
CA PRO A 30 -9.61 -20.05 17.58
C PRO A 30 -8.35 -19.51 16.90
N PHE A 31 -8.49 -18.72 15.84
CA PHE A 31 -7.41 -18.16 15.04
C PHE A 31 -7.34 -16.63 15.16
N THR A 32 -8.02 -16.09 16.19
CA THR A 32 -8.15 -14.66 16.39
C THR A 32 -7.53 -14.25 17.71
N TYR A 33 -6.71 -13.20 17.66
CA TYR A 33 -6.02 -12.65 18.81
C TYR A 33 -6.37 -11.17 18.94
N THR A 34 -6.49 -10.69 20.17
CA THR A 34 -6.67 -9.26 20.44
C THR A 34 -5.39 -8.64 20.97
N PHE A 35 -5.17 -7.38 20.63
CA PHE A 35 -4.03 -6.60 21.14
C PHE A 35 -4.40 -5.13 21.23
N ASN A 36 -3.47 -4.33 21.75
CA ASN A 36 -3.55 -2.87 21.74
C ASN A 36 -2.23 -2.28 21.27
N VAL A 37 -2.30 -1.06 20.74
CA VAL A 37 -1.14 -0.17 20.53
C VAL A 37 -1.19 0.89 21.62
N ILE A 38 -0.23 0.84 22.54
CA ILE A 38 -0.11 1.75 23.69
C ILE A 38 1.30 2.32 23.66
N ASP A 39 1.42 3.65 23.63
CA ASP A 39 2.71 4.36 23.59
C ASP A 39 3.68 3.82 22.52
N GLY A 40 3.14 3.55 21.33
CA GLY A 40 3.91 3.01 20.20
C GLY A 40 4.39 1.57 20.38
N LYS A 41 3.80 0.80 21.30
CA LYS A 41 4.13 -0.62 21.52
C LYS A 41 2.88 -1.48 21.41
N LEU A 42 3.06 -2.67 20.85
CA LEU A 42 2.03 -3.71 20.89
C LEU A 42 1.91 -4.26 22.32
N SER A 43 0.70 -4.65 22.73
CA SER A 43 0.44 -5.32 24.00
C SER A 43 -0.75 -6.29 23.90
N GLY A 44 -0.71 -7.37 24.68
CA GLY A 44 -1.75 -8.41 24.70
C GLY A 44 -1.40 -9.64 23.88
N GLU A 45 -2.30 -10.62 23.79
CA GLU A 45 -2.03 -11.92 23.16
C GLU A 45 -1.61 -11.80 21.68
N GLY A 46 -2.18 -10.83 20.95
CA GLY A 46 -1.83 -10.57 19.55
C GLY A 46 -0.40 -10.08 19.36
N GLU A 47 0.24 -9.48 20.37
CA GLU A 47 1.65 -9.07 20.30
C GLU A 47 2.57 -10.28 20.10
N ALA A 48 2.44 -11.29 20.97
CA ALA A 48 3.28 -12.49 20.92
C ALA A 48 3.10 -13.22 19.58
N PHE A 49 1.85 -13.33 19.12
CA PHE A 49 1.52 -13.89 17.82
C PHE A 49 2.19 -13.12 16.68
N LEU A 50 2.03 -11.80 16.60
CA LEU A 50 2.59 -10.95 15.54
C LEU A 50 4.12 -11.00 15.52
N LYS A 51 4.77 -10.91 16.70
CA LYS A 51 6.23 -11.05 16.83
C LYS A 51 6.73 -12.37 16.25
N GLN A 52 6.03 -13.48 16.57
CA GLN A 52 6.39 -14.79 16.04
C GLN A 52 6.24 -14.87 14.51
N GLN A 53 5.18 -14.27 13.94
CA GLN A 53 4.98 -14.27 12.49
C GLN A 53 6.04 -13.42 11.77
N MET A 54 6.34 -12.22 12.28
CA MET A 54 7.36 -11.33 11.73
C MET A 54 8.76 -11.95 11.81
N ALA A 55 9.08 -12.70 12.87
CA ALA A 55 10.37 -13.37 13.01
C ALA A 55 10.64 -14.39 11.89
N LYS A 56 9.59 -15.09 11.42
CA LYS A 56 9.68 -16.10 10.36
C LYS A 56 9.77 -15.49 8.96
N ALA A 57 9.18 -14.31 8.77
CA ALA A 57 9.11 -13.66 7.48
C ALA A 57 10.45 -13.03 7.09
N GLN A 58 10.79 -13.12 5.81
CA GLN A 58 11.80 -12.30 5.15
C GLN A 58 11.19 -10.96 4.71
N TYR A 59 9.99 -11.00 4.12
CA TYR A 59 9.26 -9.82 3.70
C TYR A 59 7.98 -9.66 4.51
N THR A 60 7.83 -8.50 5.15
CA THR A 60 6.58 -8.11 5.82
C THR A 60 5.88 -7.08 4.96
N MET A 61 4.66 -7.40 4.53
CA MET A 61 3.85 -6.63 3.60
C MET A 61 2.63 -6.07 4.31
N LEU A 62 2.49 -4.75 4.37
CA LEU A 62 1.35 -4.04 4.95
C LEU A 62 0.45 -3.50 3.82
N GLY A 63 -0.57 -4.27 3.46
CA GLY A 63 -1.56 -3.92 2.44
C GLY A 63 -2.70 -3.09 3.02
N GLU A 64 -2.62 -1.77 2.89
CA GLU A 64 -3.52 -0.83 3.58
C GLU A 64 -4.68 -0.27 2.75
N TYR A 65 -5.54 0.50 3.44
CA TYR A 65 -6.30 1.59 2.85
C TYR A 65 -5.70 2.93 3.31
N HIS A 66 -5.71 3.94 2.45
CA HIS A 66 -5.05 5.24 2.71
C HIS A 66 -5.76 6.07 3.80
N GLY A 67 -5.03 7.00 4.43
CA GLY A 67 -5.57 7.99 5.37
C GLY A 67 -5.84 7.48 6.80
N SER A 68 -5.51 6.23 7.10
CA SER A 68 -5.77 5.62 8.40
C SER A 68 -4.74 6.02 9.45
N LYS A 69 -5.17 6.75 10.49
CA LYS A 69 -4.36 6.99 11.69
C LYS A 69 -3.91 5.67 12.31
N ARG A 70 -4.83 4.69 12.35
CA ARG A 70 -4.62 3.42 13.05
C ARG A 70 -3.53 2.60 12.36
N ILE A 71 -3.58 2.46 11.05
CA ILE A 71 -2.56 1.70 10.32
C ILE A 71 -1.17 2.32 10.51
N SER A 72 -1.07 3.65 10.61
CA SER A 72 0.19 4.35 10.88
C SER A 72 0.67 4.13 12.32
N GLU A 73 -0.23 4.11 13.31
CA GLU A 73 0.07 3.71 14.69
C GLU A 73 0.59 2.26 14.76
N PHE A 74 -0.05 1.33 14.03
CA PHE A 74 0.39 -0.06 13.92
C PHE A 74 1.77 -0.17 13.26
N THR A 75 1.97 0.53 12.14
CA THR A 75 3.25 0.57 11.42
C THR A 75 4.37 1.07 12.32
N ASN A 76 4.13 2.18 13.04
CA ASN A 76 5.08 2.71 14.02
C ASN A 76 5.40 1.69 15.13
N ALA A 77 4.40 0.95 15.60
CA ALA A 77 4.58 0.00 16.70
C ALA A 77 5.34 -1.27 16.32
N ILE A 78 5.34 -1.66 15.04
CA ILE A 78 6.06 -2.84 14.57
C ILE A 78 7.50 -2.55 14.15
N ILE A 79 7.86 -1.29 13.86
CA ILE A 79 9.23 -0.93 13.45
C ILE A 79 10.29 -1.39 14.47
N PRO A 80 10.15 -1.14 15.79
CA PRO A 80 11.14 -1.63 16.76
C PRO A 80 11.22 -3.15 16.83
N ILE A 81 10.10 -3.85 16.58
CA ILE A 81 10.07 -5.32 16.54
C ILE A 81 10.85 -5.81 15.31
N LEU A 82 10.56 -5.26 14.14
CA LEU A 82 11.23 -5.60 12.89
C LEU A 82 12.72 -5.24 12.93
N ASP A 83 13.08 -4.12 13.57
CA ASP A 83 14.47 -3.71 13.72
C ASP A 83 15.28 -4.76 14.49
N SER A 84 14.72 -5.27 15.60
CA SER A 84 15.31 -6.38 16.38
C SER A 84 15.43 -7.69 15.61
N LEU A 85 14.75 -7.80 14.46
CA LEU A 85 14.75 -8.94 13.54
C LEU A 85 15.61 -8.67 12.29
N ASN A 86 16.45 -7.64 12.33
CA ASN A 86 17.36 -7.21 11.25
C ASN A 86 16.67 -6.70 9.98
N TYR A 87 15.45 -6.17 10.09
CA TYR A 87 14.91 -5.35 9.01
C TYR A 87 15.65 -4.01 9.01
N LYS A 88 16.14 -3.60 7.84
CA LYS A 88 16.88 -2.33 7.66
C LYS A 88 16.44 -1.55 6.42
N ALA A 89 15.35 -1.97 5.78
CA ALA A 89 14.83 -1.36 4.58
C ALA A 89 13.30 -1.29 4.60
N MET A 90 12.76 -0.18 4.09
CA MET A 90 11.33 0.03 3.88
C MET A 90 11.05 0.53 2.45
N ALA A 91 10.19 -0.19 1.73
CA ALA A 91 9.64 0.23 0.45
C ALA A 91 8.25 0.86 0.63
N LEU A 92 7.99 1.97 -0.05
CA LEU A 92 6.76 2.74 0.06
C LEU A 92 6.09 2.95 -1.31
N GLU A 93 4.77 3.09 -1.32
CA GLU A 93 3.98 3.52 -2.48
C GLU A 93 4.06 5.04 -2.69
N VAL A 94 5.28 5.52 -2.91
CA VAL A 94 5.58 6.87 -3.37
C VAL A 94 6.52 6.79 -4.57
N GLY A 95 6.61 7.88 -5.35
CA GLY A 95 7.54 7.96 -6.47
C GLY A 95 9.01 7.77 -6.06
N PRO A 96 9.90 7.27 -6.94
CA PRO A 96 11.30 7.03 -6.59
C PRO A 96 12.05 8.31 -6.18
N THR A 97 11.69 9.47 -6.74
CA THR A 97 12.28 10.76 -6.37
C THR A 97 11.84 11.16 -4.96
N ILE A 98 10.55 11.06 -4.66
CA ILE A 98 10.02 11.32 -3.32
C ILE A 98 10.61 10.34 -2.30
N GLY A 99 10.75 9.07 -2.66
CA GLY A 99 11.43 8.07 -1.82
C GLY A 99 12.84 8.50 -1.43
N LYS A 100 13.61 9.09 -2.35
CA LYS A 100 14.94 9.66 -2.05
C LYS A 100 14.88 10.88 -1.15
N VAL A 101 13.87 11.74 -1.32
CA VAL A 101 13.64 12.89 -0.43
C VAL A 101 13.40 12.36 0.99
N LEU A 102 12.43 11.46 1.17
CA LEU A 102 12.12 10.85 2.46
C LEU A 102 13.32 10.14 3.10
N ASN A 103 14.15 9.47 2.29
CA ASN A 103 15.34 8.78 2.79
C ASN A 103 16.43 9.72 3.30
N ARG A 104 16.48 10.96 2.81
CA ARG A 104 17.49 11.95 3.20
C ARG A 104 17.07 12.83 4.37
N LEU A 105 15.80 12.75 4.80
CA LEU A 105 15.34 13.52 5.96
C LEU A 105 16.04 13.03 7.22
N GLU A 106 16.51 13.98 8.01
CA GLU A 106 17.23 13.76 9.26
C GLU A 106 16.77 14.80 10.30
N GLY A 107 17.01 14.55 11.59
CA GLY A 107 16.64 15.51 12.63
C GLY A 107 15.13 15.69 12.79
N ASP A 108 14.64 16.91 12.55
CA ASP A 108 13.23 17.29 12.75
C ASP A 108 12.38 17.01 11.51
N ILE A 109 12.17 15.71 11.25
CA ILE A 109 11.46 15.20 10.08
C ILE A 109 10.02 15.75 10.00
N GLU A 110 9.35 15.99 11.14
CA GLU A 110 8.00 16.55 11.15
C GLU A 110 7.98 17.97 10.59
N ASN A 111 8.87 18.84 11.06
CA ASN A 111 8.95 20.19 10.54
C ASN A 111 9.43 20.23 9.08
N GLU A 112 10.33 19.34 8.66
CA GLU A 112 10.75 19.26 7.26
C GLU A 112 9.61 18.86 6.32
N ILE A 113 8.85 17.82 6.68
CA ILE A 113 7.68 17.40 5.88
C ILE A 113 6.61 18.47 5.88
N LYS A 114 6.33 19.10 7.04
CA LYS A 114 5.42 20.25 7.12
C LYS A 114 5.83 21.35 6.17
N HIS A 115 7.12 21.73 6.15
CA HIS A 115 7.62 22.79 5.28
C HIS A 115 7.51 22.42 3.79
N ILE A 116 7.74 21.15 3.44
CA ILE A 116 7.54 20.65 2.08
C ILE A 116 6.07 20.80 1.68
N HIS A 117 5.13 20.39 2.54
CA HIS A 117 3.70 20.56 2.28
C HIS A 117 3.33 22.04 2.16
N GLU A 118 3.71 22.90 3.09
CA GLU A 118 3.45 24.35 3.02
C GLU A 118 3.94 24.98 1.71
N LYS A 119 5.06 24.50 1.17
CA LYS A 119 5.67 25.00 -0.06
C LYS A 119 4.96 24.51 -1.33
N TYR A 120 4.45 23.28 -1.34
CA TYR A 120 4.01 22.60 -2.55
C TYR A 120 2.54 22.18 -2.58
N LEU A 121 1.83 22.23 -1.46
CA LEU A 121 0.40 21.95 -1.44
C LEU A 121 -0.35 22.95 -2.33
N THR A 122 -1.41 22.49 -2.95
CA THR A 122 -2.33 23.34 -3.71
C THR A 122 -3.74 23.16 -3.21
N ARG A 123 -4.63 24.08 -3.60
CA ARG A 123 -6.04 24.06 -3.22
C ARG A 123 -6.89 24.17 -4.47
N ASP A 124 -7.86 23.28 -4.58
CA ASP A 124 -8.87 23.33 -5.64
C ASP A 124 -9.93 24.40 -5.33
N SER A 125 -10.77 24.70 -6.32
CA SER A 125 -11.80 25.74 -6.19
C SER A 125 -12.86 25.45 -5.13
N ASP A 126 -13.06 24.17 -4.79
CA ASP A 126 -13.97 23.70 -3.74
C ASP A 126 -13.28 23.64 -2.36
N GLY A 127 -12.00 23.98 -2.28
CA GLY A 127 -11.21 23.95 -1.05
C GLY A 127 -10.47 22.64 -0.79
N TYR A 128 -10.58 21.63 -1.68
CA TYR A 128 -9.83 20.38 -1.55
C TYR A 128 -8.32 20.65 -1.56
N ILE A 129 -7.58 20.01 -0.65
CA ILE A 129 -6.13 20.18 -0.50
C ILE A 129 -5.43 19.05 -1.23
N ASN A 130 -4.58 19.41 -2.21
CA ASN A 130 -3.72 18.48 -2.92
C ASN A 130 -2.30 18.58 -2.38
N ILE A 131 -1.80 17.47 -1.85
CA ILE A 131 -0.43 17.33 -1.32
C ILE A 131 0.55 16.89 -2.43
N PRO A 132 1.84 17.26 -2.34
CA PRO A 132 2.84 16.93 -3.37
C PRO A 132 3.12 15.42 -3.51
N PHE A 133 2.80 14.58 -2.54
CA PHE A 133 2.97 13.13 -2.64
C PHE A 133 1.98 12.41 -1.73
N PRO A 134 1.55 11.17 -2.09
CA PRO A 134 0.68 10.37 -1.27
C PRO A 134 1.42 9.95 0.01
N PHE A 135 0.66 9.67 1.06
CA PHE A 135 1.16 9.42 2.40
C PHE A 135 1.85 10.65 3.02
N PHE A 136 2.03 10.62 4.34
CA PHE A 136 2.75 11.66 5.08
C PHE A 136 2.07 13.04 5.09
N ASP A 137 0.77 13.11 4.83
CA ASP A 137 -0.08 14.24 5.21
C ASP A 137 -0.44 14.23 6.69
N SER A 138 -0.32 13.07 7.35
CA SER A 138 -0.58 12.90 8.77
C SER A 138 0.68 12.84 9.64
N LYS A 139 0.58 13.32 10.88
CA LYS A 139 1.62 13.22 11.90
C LYS A 139 1.95 11.76 12.24
N GLU A 140 0.98 10.87 12.14
CA GLU A 140 1.16 9.45 12.43
C GLU A 140 2.00 8.75 11.36
N ASP A 141 1.87 9.15 10.10
CA ASP A 141 2.75 8.66 9.02
C ASP A 141 4.19 9.12 9.22
N VAL A 142 4.36 10.41 9.50
CA VAL A 142 5.67 11.00 9.82
C VAL A 142 6.33 10.31 11.01
N ARG A 143 5.55 9.93 12.02
CA ARG A 143 6.08 9.25 13.21
C ARG A 143 6.70 7.90 12.88
N PHE A 144 6.06 7.07 12.03
CA PHE A 144 6.67 5.79 11.66
C PHE A 144 7.92 6.00 10.80
N LEU A 145 7.93 7.01 9.91
CA LEU A 145 9.11 7.32 9.11
C LEU A 145 10.26 7.74 10.02
N LYS A 146 10.00 8.63 10.97
CA LYS A 146 10.99 9.06 11.97
C LYS A 146 11.54 7.86 12.74
N ASN A 147 10.69 6.96 13.22
CA ASN A 147 11.13 5.77 13.95
C ASN A 147 12.02 4.85 13.08
N ALA A 148 11.69 4.67 11.80
CA ALA A 148 12.55 3.93 10.87
C ALA A 148 13.91 4.63 10.66
N LYS A 149 13.90 5.96 10.47
CA LYS A 149 15.12 6.77 10.29
C LYS A 149 16.01 6.77 11.55
N ASP A 150 15.42 6.90 12.74
CA ASP A 150 16.13 6.81 14.03
C ASP A 150 16.83 5.45 14.20
N ASN A 151 16.29 4.38 13.61
CA ASN A 151 16.89 3.04 13.57
C ASN A 151 17.81 2.79 12.36
N SER A 152 18.17 3.86 11.63
CA SER A 152 19.05 3.82 10.45
C SER A 152 18.51 2.94 9.30
N TRP A 153 17.19 2.90 9.12
CA TRP A 153 16.60 2.20 7.98
C TRP A 153 16.78 3.00 6.68
N ASN A 154 16.95 2.26 5.60
CA ASN A 154 16.89 2.79 4.25
C ASN A 154 15.44 2.83 3.75
N ILE A 155 15.04 3.97 3.20
CA ILE A 155 13.70 4.20 2.68
C ILE A 155 13.78 4.38 1.16
N PHE A 156 12.86 3.77 0.41
CA PHE A 156 12.76 4.03 -1.02
C PHE A 156 11.32 3.93 -1.52
N GLY A 157 11.01 4.71 -2.56
CA GLY A 157 9.72 4.73 -3.23
C GLY A 157 9.76 3.83 -4.46
N ILE A 158 8.67 3.09 -4.70
CA ILE A 158 8.58 2.21 -5.86
C ILE A 158 7.47 2.58 -6.84
N ASP A 159 6.59 3.53 -6.52
CA ASP A 159 5.47 3.88 -7.41
C ASP A 159 5.85 4.93 -8.46
N GLN A 160 4.89 5.32 -9.30
CA GLN A 160 4.97 6.54 -10.09
C GLN A 160 5.05 7.79 -9.18
N GLU A 161 5.67 8.85 -9.70
CA GLU A 161 5.58 10.17 -9.08
C GLU A 161 4.13 10.64 -9.10
N TYR A 162 3.66 11.15 -7.97
CA TYR A 162 2.32 11.68 -7.85
C TYR A 162 2.13 12.89 -8.76
N TYR A 163 0.98 13.04 -9.41
CA TYR A 163 0.81 14.10 -10.40
C TYR A 163 0.92 15.50 -9.78
N ASP A 164 0.55 15.70 -8.50
CA ASP A 164 0.73 16.98 -7.79
C ASP A 164 2.18 17.28 -7.39
N SER A 165 3.10 16.31 -7.52
CA SER A 165 4.53 16.50 -7.23
C SER A 165 5.25 17.34 -8.29
N TYR A 166 4.69 17.60 -9.48
CA TYR A 166 5.52 18.01 -10.62
C TYR A 166 6.17 19.39 -10.44
N ILE A 167 5.56 20.31 -9.68
CA ILE A 167 6.22 21.57 -9.31
C ILE A 167 7.44 21.30 -8.42
N MET A 168 7.30 20.40 -7.44
CA MET A 168 8.41 19.96 -6.60
C MET A 168 9.51 19.29 -7.43
N LEU A 169 9.17 18.44 -8.40
CA LEU A 169 10.16 17.81 -9.29
C LEU A 169 10.90 18.82 -10.17
N VAL A 170 10.20 19.84 -10.68
CA VAL A 170 10.81 20.98 -11.41
C VAL A 170 11.80 21.74 -10.53
N ASP A 171 11.43 22.02 -9.27
CA ASP A 171 12.31 22.66 -8.30
C ASP A 171 13.52 21.78 -7.97
N ILE A 172 13.35 20.47 -7.77
CA ILE A 172 14.45 19.52 -7.52
C ILE A 172 15.42 19.53 -8.70
N MET A 173 14.93 19.41 -9.93
CA MET A 173 15.78 19.41 -11.12
C MET A 173 16.61 20.68 -11.25
N PHE A 174 15.99 21.84 -11.00
CA PHE A 174 16.69 23.11 -11.04
C PHE A 174 17.71 23.26 -9.91
N ASN A 175 17.38 22.77 -8.70
CA ASN A 175 18.26 22.87 -7.54
C ASN A 175 19.50 21.98 -7.63
N ASN A 176 19.42 20.87 -8.38
CA ASN A 176 20.56 19.98 -8.64
C ASN A 176 21.62 20.59 -9.57
N LEU A 177 21.29 21.65 -10.31
CA LEU A 177 22.24 22.31 -11.20
C LEU A 177 23.36 23.02 -10.40
N SER A 178 24.52 23.22 -11.03
CA SER A 178 25.54 24.14 -10.53
C SER A 178 25.03 25.60 -10.52
N GLU A 179 25.66 26.46 -9.72
CA GLU A 179 25.24 27.87 -9.60
C GLU A 179 25.28 28.64 -10.94
N ASP A 180 26.22 28.32 -11.83
CA ASP A 180 26.29 28.96 -13.14
C ASP A 180 25.19 28.48 -14.08
N LEU A 181 24.86 27.18 -14.05
CA LEU A 181 23.73 26.63 -14.78
C LEU A 181 22.39 27.17 -14.23
N LYS A 182 22.26 27.36 -12.91
CA LYS A 182 21.08 28.02 -12.32
C LYS A 182 20.89 29.43 -12.84
N LYS A 183 21.96 30.23 -12.93
CA LYS A 183 21.90 31.59 -13.51
C LYS A 183 21.47 31.53 -14.97
N GLN A 184 22.06 30.63 -15.76
CA GLN A 184 21.75 30.45 -17.18
C GLN A 184 20.29 30.06 -17.41
N HIS A 185 19.76 29.14 -16.60
CA HIS A 185 18.43 28.56 -16.81
C HIS A 185 17.32 29.16 -15.93
N LYS A 186 17.59 30.27 -15.23
CA LYS A 186 16.61 30.91 -14.32
C LYS A 186 15.31 31.32 -15.01
N ASP A 187 15.38 31.88 -16.22
CA ASP A 187 14.19 32.25 -17.01
C ASP A 187 13.38 31.00 -17.42
N LEU A 188 14.05 29.99 -17.96
CA LEU A 188 13.45 28.72 -18.37
C LEU A 188 12.72 28.05 -17.21
N TYR A 189 13.35 27.98 -16.03
CA TYR A 189 12.75 27.48 -14.79
C TYR A 189 11.50 28.28 -14.38
N SER A 190 11.58 29.61 -14.36
CA SER A 190 10.47 30.47 -13.94
C SER A 190 9.26 30.33 -14.87
N ARG A 191 9.51 30.27 -16.18
CA ARG A 191 8.48 30.05 -17.20
C ARG A 191 7.88 28.65 -17.09
N MET A 192 8.70 27.62 -16.88
CA MET A 192 8.21 26.25 -16.70
C MET A 192 7.29 26.12 -15.48
N ARG A 193 7.66 26.69 -14.33
CA ARG A 193 6.78 26.71 -13.15
C ARG A 193 5.46 27.41 -13.43
N SER A 194 5.49 28.52 -14.16
CA SER A 194 4.29 29.29 -14.49
C SER A 194 3.38 28.52 -15.45
N GLU A 195 3.94 27.87 -16.47
CA GLU A 195 3.19 27.03 -17.41
C GLU A 195 2.58 25.81 -16.70
N LEU A 196 3.34 25.14 -15.82
CA LEU A 196 2.84 23.99 -15.08
C LEU A 196 1.68 24.36 -14.15
N LYS A 197 1.76 25.49 -13.43
CA LYS A 197 0.63 26.03 -12.65
C LYS A 197 -0.61 26.27 -13.50
N GLN A 198 -0.42 26.77 -14.73
CA GLN A 198 -1.53 26.95 -15.65
C GLN A 198 -2.12 25.62 -16.14
N PHE A 199 -1.29 24.59 -16.32
CA PHE A 199 -1.77 23.24 -16.66
C PHE A 199 -2.60 22.63 -15.54
N TYR A 200 -2.17 22.72 -14.28
CA TYR A 200 -3.00 22.27 -13.14
C TYR A 200 -4.34 23.00 -13.10
N LYS A 201 -4.34 24.33 -13.25
CA LYS A 201 -5.59 25.11 -13.27
C LYS A 201 -6.53 24.68 -14.40
N ASN A 202 -5.99 24.34 -15.57
CA ASN A 202 -6.79 23.86 -16.70
C ASN A 202 -7.31 22.44 -16.47
N ASP A 203 -6.56 21.58 -15.79
CA ASP A 203 -6.96 20.21 -15.46
C ASP A 203 -8.08 20.22 -14.42
N GLN A 204 -7.92 20.99 -13.33
CA GLN A 204 -8.92 21.23 -12.29
C GLN A 204 -10.24 21.82 -12.83
N SER A 205 -10.16 22.63 -13.89
CA SER A 205 -11.34 23.23 -14.52
C SER A 205 -11.87 22.42 -15.71
N ASP A 206 -11.46 21.16 -15.86
CA ASP A 206 -11.81 20.25 -16.97
C ASP A 206 -11.55 20.83 -18.39
N LYS A 207 -10.70 21.86 -18.51
CA LYS A 207 -10.42 22.54 -19.77
C LYS A 207 -9.44 21.76 -20.64
N GLU A 208 -8.37 21.25 -20.05
CA GLU A 208 -7.42 20.38 -20.73
C GLU A 208 -6.69 19.52 -19.70
N ASN A 209 -6.58 18.21 -19.97
CA ASN A 209 -5.87 17.33 -19.07
C ASN A 209 -4.37 17.68 -18.94
N LEU A 210 -3.83 17.66 -17.72
CA LEU A 210 -2.44 17.97 -17.39
C LEU A 210 -1.44 17.22 -18.30
N HIS A 211 -1.55 15.89 -18.37
CA HIS A 211 -0.61 15.06 -19.12
C HIS A 211 -0.75 15.26 -20.63
N ARG A 212 -1.94 15.60 -21.12
CA ARG A 212 -2.16 16.01 -22.51
C ARG A 212 -1.46 17.32 -22.82
N ALA A 213 -1.58 18.31 -21.96
CA ALA A 213 -0.90 19.59 -22.11
C ALA A 213 0.63 19.41 -22.10
N LEU A 214 1.16 18.67 -21.12
CA LEU A 214 2.59 18.33 -21.03
C LEU A 214 3.13 17.67 -22.29
N SER A 215 2.39 16.72 -22.89
CA SER A 215 2.83 16.03 -24.11
C SER A 215 3.00 16.96 -25.32
N LYS A 216 2.27 18.07 -25.35
CA LYS A 216 2.30 19.09 -26.43
C LYS A 216 3.27 20.22 -26.14
N SER A 217 3.57 20.51 -24.88
CA SER A 217 4.40 21.65 -24.49
C SER A 217 5.81 21.56 -25.08
N LYS A 218 6.21 22.63 -25.79
CA LYS A 218 7.59 22.81 -26.26
C LYS A 218 8.50 23.23 -25.11
N LEU A 219 8.01 24.11 -24.23
CA LEU A 219 8.74 24.60 -23.07
C LEU A 219 9.10 23.46 -22.11
N PHE A 220 8.18 22.53 -21.88
CA PHE A 220 8.45 21.35 -21.06
C PHE A 220 9.54 20.46 -21.66
N LYS A 221 9.50 20.21 -22.97
CA LYS A 221 10.53 19.42 -23.67
C LYS A 221 11.89 20.10 -23.61
N GLU A 222 11.92 21.42 -23.78
CA GLU A 222 13.13 22.24 -23.63
C GLU A 222 13.66 22.18 -22.20
N PHE A 223 12.80 22.39 -21.19
CA PHE A 223 13.15 22.29 -19.78
C PHE A 223 13.78 20.94 -19.44
N LEU A 224 13.14 19.82 -19.80
CA LEU A 224 13.69 18.49 -19.52
C LEU A 224 15.02 18.24 -20.24
N LYS A 225 15.21 18.79 -21.44
CA LYS A 225 16.46 18.68 -22.18
C LYS A 225 17.59 19.42 -21.46
N GLU A 226 17.37 20.68 -21.10
CA GLU A 226 18.40 21.51 -20.47
C GLU A 226 18.72 21.03 -19.04
N MET A 227 17.71 20.63 -18.26
CA MET A 227 17.93 20.04 -16.93
C MET A 227 18.64 18.67 -17.00
N GLY A 228 18.45 17.93 -18.09
CA GLY A 228 19.10 16.63 -18.32
C GLY A 228 20.60 16.72 -18.62
N SER A 229 21.18 17.93 -18.68
CA SER A 229 22.63 18.12 -18.71
C SER A 229 23.31 17.74 -17.37
N GLU A 230 22.55 17.77 -16.27
CA GLU A 230 23.00 17.37 -14.94
C GLU A 230 22.69 15.88 -14.70
N ALA A 231 23.71 15.09 -14.37
CA ALA A 231 23.58 13.63 -14.23
C ALA A 231 22.55 13.24 -13.15
N ASN A 232 22.49 14.00 -12.05
CA ASN A 232 21.54 13.76 -10.96
C ASN A 232 20.08 13.95 -11.37
N ASN A 233 19.81 14.62 -12.50
CA ASN A 233 18.45 14.85 -12.99
C ASN A 233 17.93 13.75 -13.89
N ILE A 234 18.78 12.87 -14.42
CA ILE A 234 18.38 11.84 -15.39
C ILE A 234 17.28 10.96 -14.81
N GLU A 235 17.43 10.50 -13.58
CA GLU A 235 16.44 9.63 -12.94
C GLU A 235 15.13 10.35 -12.59
N VAL A 236 15.21 11.65 -12.23
CA VAL A 236 14.01 12.47 -11.95
C VAL A 236 13.21 12.69 -13.24
N ILE A 237 13.90 12.99 -14.34
CA ILE A 237 13.31 13.18 -15.66
C ILE A 237 12.64 11.88 -16.14
N ASP A 238 13.31 10.74 -15.96
CA ASP A 238 12.77 9.44 -16.35
C ASP A 238 11.55 9.07 -15.51
N ALA A 239 11.59 9.27 -14.19
CA ALA A 239 10.47 9.03 -13.30
C ALA A 239 9.25 9.90 -13.68
N LEU A 240 9.46 11.19 -13.92
CA LEU A 240 8.41 12.11 -14.34
C LEU A 240 7.81 11.71 -15.72
N LYS A 241 8.64 11.33 -16.69
CA LYS A 241 8.16 10.87 -18.01
C LYS A 241 7.35 9.59 -17.91
N LYS A 242 7.81 8.62 -17.11
CA LYS A 242 7.09 7.35 -16.89
C LYS A 242 5.76 7.59 -16.20
N SER A 243 5.74 8.42 -15.17
CA SER A 243 4.53 8.78 -14.43
C SER A 243 3.51 9.46 -15.34
N SER A 244 3.94 10.46 -16.12
CA SER A 244 3.04 11.12 -17.07
C SER A 244 2.50 10.19 -18.15
N ALA A 245 3.26 9.18 -18.58
CA ALA A 245 2.79 8.18 -19.53
C ALA A 245 1.75 7.24 -18.91
N ILE A 246 1.92 6.85 -17.64
CA ILE A 246 0.95 6.03 -16.92
C ILE A 246 -0.36 6.80 -16.72
N TYR A 247 -0.31 8.04 -16.22
CA TYR A 247 -1.52 8.87 -16.06
C TYR A 247 -2.21 9.17 -17.40
N MET A 248 -1.48 9.28 -18.51
CA MET A 248 -2.08 9.40 -19.83
C MET A 248 -2.95 8.18 -20.20
N LEU A 249 -2.55 6.96 -19.83
CA LEU A 249 -3.36 5.76 -20.05
C LEU A 249 -4.66 5.82 -19.24
N TYR A 250 -4.59 6.31 -17.99
CA TYR A 250 -5.76 6.56 -17.16
C TYR A 250 -6.70 7.59 -17.82
N ASN A 251 -6.17 8.72 -18.29
CA ASN A 251 -6.96 9.75 -19.00
C ASN A 251 -7.65 9.18 -20.26
N LYS A 252 -7.00 8.25 -20.96
CA LYS A 252 -7.56 7.57 -22.14
C LYS A 252 -8.52 6.43 -21.80
N ARG A 253 -8.82 6.19 -20.51
CA ARG A 253 -9.66 5.08 -20.01
C ARG A 253 -9.12 3.68 -20.37
N GLN A 254 -7.80 3.58 -20.56
CA GLN A 254 -7.10 2.32 -20.82
C GLN A 254 -6.71 1.68 -19.49
N TRP A 255 -7.72 1.24 -18.72
CA TRP A 255 -7.56 0.87 -17.31
C TRP A 255 -6.62 -0.32 -17.09
N TYR A 256 -6.71 -1.34 -17.95
CA TYR A 256 -5.85 -2.50 -17.86
C TYR A 256 -4.39 -2.14 -18.16
N GLU A 257 -4.16 -1.43 -19.27
CA GLU A 257 -2.82 -1.00 -19.68
C GLU A 257 -2.21 -0.03 -18.67
N ASN A 258 -3.01 0.86 -18.08
CA ASN A 258 -2.58 1.75 -17.01
C ASN A 258 -2.03 0.95 -15.81
N ASN A 259 -2.83 0.03 -15.26
CA ASN A 259 -2.44 -0.78 -14.12
C ASN A 259 -1.25 -1.69 -14.46
N ALA A 260 -1.29 -2.41 -15.59
CA ALA A 260 -0.20 -3.27 -16.01
C ALA A 260 1.12 -2.51 -16.20
N THR A 261 1.07 -1.29 -16.76
CA THR A 261 2.25 -0.43 -16.94
C THR A 261 2.76 0.09 -15.61
N ARG A 262 1.88 0.58 -14.73
CA ARG A 262 2.24 1.04 -13.38
C ARG A 262 2.89 -0.07 -12.57
N ILE A 263 2.35 -1.28 -12.62
CA ILE A 263 2.84 -2.42 -11.85
C ILE A 263 4.17 -2.93 -12.38
N LYS A 264 4.36 -2.95 -13.71
CA LYS A 264 5.68 -3.22 -14.29
C LYS A 264 6.70 -2.16 -13.86
N TYR A 265 6.30 -0.89 -13.82
CA TYR A 265 7.14 0.18 -13.32
C TYR A 265 7.48 0.00 -11.84
N MET A 266 6.50 -0.34 -11.00
CA MET A 266 6.71 -0.63 -9.57
C MET A 266 7.72 -1.75 -9.32
N LYS A 267 7.59 -2.87 -10.03
CA LYS A 267 8.56 -3.97 -9.92
C LYS A 267 9.96 -3.55 -10.37
N SER A 268 10.06 -2.68 -11.39
CA SER A 268 11.36 -2.16 -11.83
C SER A 268 12.00 -1.24 -10.79
N GLN A 269 11.20 -0.39 -10.11
CA GLN A 269 11.71 0.48 -9.05
C GLN A 269 12.04 -0.31 -7.78
N LEU A 270 11.26 -1.35 -7.45
CA LEU A 270 11.61 -2.29 -6.39
C LEU A 270 12.98 -2.91 -6.66
N LYS A 271 13.20 -3.47 -7.85
CA LYS A 271 14.51 -4.03 -8.22
C LYS A 271 15.62 -3.00 -8.05
N LYS A 272 15.46 -1.79 -8.60
CA LYS A 272 16.45 -0.71 -8.47
C LYS A 272 16.73 -0.34 -7.01
N GLY A 273 15.68 -0.25 -6.18
CA GLY A 273 15.81 0.05 -4.75
C GLY A 273 16.61 -1.03 -4.02
N LEU A 274 16.33 -2.31 -4.31
CA LEU A 274 17.09 -3.43 -3.76
C LEU A 274 18.55 -3.45 -4.26
N ASP A 275 18.78 -3.23 -5.55
CA ASP A 275 20.13 -3.15 -6.12
C ASP A 275 20.95 -2.02 -5.47
N ASN A 276 20.36 -0.83 -5.27
CA ASN A 276 21.02 0.32 -4.65
C ASN A 276 21.40 0.10 -3.18
N LEU A 277 20.78 -0.89 -2.53
CA LEU A 277 21.07 -1.27 -1.14
C LEU A 277 22.02 -2.46 -1.05
N ASP A 278 22.52 -2.97 -2.19
CA ASP A 278 23.24 -4.24 -2.27
C ASP A 278 22.47 -5.39 -1.58
N PHE A 279 21.13 -5.36 -1.69
CA PHE A 279 20.24 -6.21 -0.92
C PHE A 279 20.42 -7.69 -1.28
N ASN A 280 20.69 -8.51 -0.26
CA ASN A 280 20.76 -9.95 -0.42
C ASN A 280 19.35 -10.55 -0.47
N ILE A 281 18.87 -10.85 -1.67
CA ILE A 281 17.54 -11.42 -1.91
C ILE A 281 17.29 -12.77 -1.20
N GLU A 282 18.33 -13.48 -0.75
CA GLU A 282 18.20 -14.75 -0.03
C GLU A 282 18.07 -14.57 1.49
N LYS A 283 18.48 -13.42 2.04
CA LYS A 283 18.68 -13.28 3.50
C LYS A 283 18.12 -12.00 4.07
N ASP A 284 18.27 -10.88 3.36
CA ASP A 284 17.90 -9.58 3.88
C ASP A 284 16.39 -9.45 3.96
N LYS A 285 15.95 -8.63 4.91
CA LYS A 285 14.54 -8.46 5.25
C LYS A 285 14.03 -7.08 4.88
N LEU A 286 12.79 -7.04 4.38
CA LEU A 286 12.16 -5.84 3.84
C LEU A 286 10.77 -5.64 4.45
N LEU A 287 10.51 -4.44 4.97
CA LEU A 287 9.15 -3.97 5.20
C LEU A 287 8.67 -3.27 3.92
N ILE A 288 7.44 -3.54 3.50
CA ILE A 288 6.80 -2.82 2.40
C ILE A 288 5.38 -2.43 2.78
N LYS A 289 5.02 -1.18 2.53
CA LYS A 289 3.71 -0.60 2.86
C LYS A 289 3.14 0.12 1.64
N MET A 290 1.98 -0.35 1.19
CA MET A 290 1.28 0.12 -0.01
C MET A 290 -0.21 -0.21 0.11
N GLY A 291 -1.04 0.34 -0.77
CA GLY A 291 -2.42 -0.03 -0.95
C GLY A 291 -2.59 -1.54 -1.14
N GLY A 292 -3.60 -2.11 -0.49
CA GLY A 292 -3.73 -3.56 -0.33
C GLY A 292 -3.73 -4.36 -1.62
N TYR A 293 -4.25 -3.80 -2.72
CA TYR A 293 -4.21 -4.49 -4.02
C TYR A 293 -2.78 -4.77 -4.48
N HIS A 294 -1.84 -3.87 -4.24
CA HIS A 294 -0.44 -4.03 -4.68
C HIS A 294 0.34 -5.06 -3.87
N LEU A 295 -0.14 -5.42 -2.68
CA LEU A 295 0.51 -6.36 -1.77
C LEU A 295 -0.26 -7.67 -1.59
N SER A 296 -1.20 -7.99 -2.48
CA SER A 296 -1.88 -9.29 -2.49
C SER A 296 -0.97 -10.42 -2.98
N LYS A 297 -1.13 -11.62 -2.41
CA LYS A 297 -0.64 -12.87 -3.00
C LYS A 297 -1.43 -13.24 -4.25
N GLY A 298 -0.80 -13.91 -5.21
CA GLY A 298 -1.46 -14.42 -6.41
C GLY A 298 -1.93 -13.32 -7.37
N PHE A 299 -3.03 -13.61 -8.04
CA PHE A 299 -3.63 -12.73 -9.05
C PHE A 299 -4.51 -11.66 -8.38
N SER A 300 -4.22 -10.38 -8.63
CA SER A 300 -4.86 -9.27 -7.94
C SER A 300 -6.21 -8.90 -8.55
N PRO A 301 -7.04 -8.09 -7.85
CA PRO A 301 -8.25 -7.49 -8.42
C PRO A 301 -8.02 -6.67 -9.70
N LEU A 302 -6.79 -6.21 -9.95
CA LEU A 302 -6.42 -5.42 -11.12
C LEU A 302 -6.10 -6.28 -12.35
N GLY A 303 -6.25 -7.60 -12.25
CA GLY A 303 -6.09 -8.51 -13.38
C GLY A 303 -4.63 -8.79 -13.75
N VAL A 304 -3.70 -8.62 -12.81
CA VAL A 304 -2.27 -8.87 -13.01
C VAL A 304 -1.61 -9.42 -11.73
N TYR A 305 -0.38 -9.92 -11.87
CA TYR A 305 0.46 -10.28 -10.73
C TYR A 305 1.17 -9.03 -10.19
N GLU A 306 0.90 -8.69 -8.94
CA GLU A 306 1.35 -7.46 -8.30
C GLU A 306 2.76 -7.56 -7.71
N VAL A 307 3.18 -6.52 -6.99
CA VAL A 307 4.41 -6.49 -6.20
C VAL A 307 4.36 -7.56 -5.10
N GLY A 308 3.24 -7.68 -4.39
CA GLY A 308 3.04 -8.68 -3.34
C GLY A 308 3.26 -10.10 -3.83
N ASN A 309 2.67 -10.48 -4.96
CA ASN A 309 2.91 -11.79 -5.58
C ASN A 309 4.39 -12.00 -5.92
N THR A 310 5.04 -10.98 -6.48
CA THR A 310 6.46 -11.07 -6.87
C THR A 310 7.36 -11.36 -5.66
N LEU A 311 7.11 -10.70 -4.53
CA LEU A 311 7.86 -10.92 -3.29
C LEU A 311 7.58 -12.30 -2.67
N ASN A 312 6.34 -12.80 -2.79
CA ASN A 312 5.99 -14.15 -2.35
C ASN A 312 6.77 -15.21 -3.13
N GLU A 313 6.67 -15.19 -4.46
CA GLU A 313 7.38 -16.14 -5.33
C GLU A 313 8.90 -16.06 -5.13
N LEU A 314 9.45 -14.85 -4.98
CA LEU A 314 10.88 -14.66 -4.76
C LEU A 314 11.34 -15.27 -3.44
N ALA A 315 10.63 -15.00 -2.34
CA ALA A 315 10.97 -15.56 -1.04
C ALA A 315 10.87 -17.09 -1.06
N GLU A 316 9.78 -17.64 -1.60
CA GLU A 316 9.56 -19.09 -1.68
C GLU A 316 10.61 -19.78 -2.55
N PHE A 317 11.00 -19.17 -3.68
CA PHE A 317 12.05 -19.71 -4.56
C PHE A 317 13.39 -19.90 -3.83
N TYR A 318 13.70 -19.04 -2.86
CA TYR A 318 14.90 -19.14 -2.02
C TYR A 318 14.65 -19.85 -0.66
N GLY A 319 13.50 -20.50 -0.49
CA GLY A 319 13.18 -21.26 0.73
C GLY A 319 12.81 -20.39 1.94
N ASN A 320 12.53 -19.10 1.73
CA ASN A 320 12.06 -18.16 2.73
C ASN A 320 10.54 -18.05 2.75
N THR A 321 10.02 -17.27 3.71
CA THR A 321 8.58 -17.00 3.83
C THR A 321 8.30 -15.50 3.87
N THR A 322 7.05 -15.15 3.61
CA THR A 322 6.53 -13.78 3.68
C THR A 322 5.44 -13.68 4.74
N LEU A 323 5.09 -12.44 5.10
CA LEU A 323 3.91 -12.14 5.90
C LEU A 323 3.09 -11.04 5.21
N ASN A 324 1.99 -11.43 4.57
CA ASN A 324 1.03 -10.51 3.95
C ASN A 324 -0.07 -10.15 4.95
N ILE A 325 -0.06 -8.91 5.42
CA ILE A 325 -1.06 -8.36 6.35
C ILE A 325 -1.98 -7.42 5.59
N GLY A 326 -3.28 -7.75 5.56
CA GLY A 326 -4.32 -6.86 5.06
C GLY A 326 -5.08 -6.20 6.20
N PHE A 327 -5.73 -5.07 5.91
CA PHE A 327 -6.55 -4.37 6.90
C PHE A 327 -8.03 -4.35 6.50
N LYS A 328 -8.91 -4.38 7.50
CA LYS A 328 -10.37 -4.22 7.35
C LYS A 328 -10.89 -3.32 8.45
N THR A 329 -11.94 -2.56 8.17
CA THR A 329 -12.55 -1.64 9.12
C THR A 329 -13.92 -2.13 9.53
N ARG A 330 -14.14 -2.30 10.84
CA ARG A 330 -15.49 -2.47 11.39
C ARG A 330 -16.06 -1.12 11.81
N PHE A 331 -15.42 -0.52 12.81
CA PHE A 331 -15.88 0.73 13.40
C PHE A 331 -15.06 1.90 12.87
N HIS A 332 -15.73 2.98 12.49
CA HIS A 332 -15.08 4.22 12.06
C HIS A 332 -15.93 5.43 12.45
N MET A 333 -15.31 6.60 12.52
CA MET A 333 -16.00 7.87 12.69
C MET A 333 -16.31 8.48 11.32
N GLU A 334 -17.55 8.87 11.10
CA GLU A 334 -18.01 9.63 9.93
C GLU A 334 -18.88 10.79 10.44
N ASP A 335 -18.54 12.03 10.11
CA ASP A 335 -19.22 13.25 10.58
C ASP A 335 -19.44 13.30 12.11
N GLY A 336 -18.46 12.81 12.88
CA GLY A 336 -18.52 12.76 14.34
C GLY A 336 -19.44 11.67 14.90
N GLN A 337 -19.98 10.79 14.06
CA GLN A 337 -20.81 9.66 14.46
C GLN A 337 -20.06 8.33 14.29
N LEU A 338 -20.28 7.40 15.22
CA LEU A 338 -19.74 6.05 15.14
C LEU A 338 -20.55 5.22 14.15
N GLN A 339 -19.88 4.69 13.13
CA GLN A 339 -20.46 3.78 12.14
C GLN A 339 -19.97 2.34 12.38
N ASP A 340 -20.85 1.35 12.18
CA ASP A 340 -20.51 -0.08 12.22
C ASP A 340 -20.72 -0.73 10.84
N ASN A 341 -19.62 -1.03 10.15
CA ASN A 341 -19.64 -1.66 8.83
C ASN A 341 -20.23 -3.09 8.84
N SER A 342 -20.34 -3.76 9.99
CA SER A 342 -20.89 -5.12 10.07
C SER A 342 -22.40 -5.18 9.80
N ILE A 343 -23.10 -4.05 9.96
CA ILE A 343 -24.54 -3.89 9.66
C ILE A 343 -24.79 -3.13 8.35
N SER A 344 -23.75 -2.77 7.61
CA SER A 344 -23.89 -2.04 6.35
C SER A 344 -24.52 -2.90 5.26
N GLU A 345 -25.41 -2.28 4.47
CA GLU A 345 -26.00 -2.91 3.28
C GLU A 345 -25.07 -2.89 2.06
N ASN A 346 -23.91 -2.22 2.15
CA ASN A 346 -22.91 -2.26 1.09
C ASN A 346 -22.40 -3.69 0.86
N ILE A 347 -22.49 -4.15 -0.38
CA ILE A 347 -22.14 -5.53 -0.78
C ILE A 347 -20.71 -5.91 -0.41
N TYR A 348 -19.77 -4.95 -0.40
CA TYR A 348 -18.40 -5.20 0.02
C TYR A 348 -18.32 -5.66 1.48
N TYR A 349 -19.05 -5.00 2.39
CA TYR A 349 -19.06 -5.36 3.80
C TYR A 349 -19.85 -6.64 4.04
N LYS A 350 -21.01 -6.82 3.38
CA LYS A 350 -21.81 -8.06 3.46
C LYS A 350 -20.99 -9.28 3.07
N ASN A 351 -20.22 -9.18 1.99
CA ASN A 351 -19.39 -10.28 1.53
C ASN A 351 -18.25 -10.63 2.50
N HIS A 352 -17.76 -9.69 3.30
CA HIS A 352 -16.69 -9.94 4.29
C HIS A 352 -17.21 -10.03 5.73
N LYS A 353 -18.53 -10.11 5.92
CA LYS A 353 -19.18 -9.95 7.23
C LYS A 353 -18.59 -10.83 8.35
N PRO A 354 -18.34 -12.14 8.17
CA PRO A 354 -17.76 -12.97 9.25
C PRO A 354 -16.41 -12.46 9.76
N ILE A 355 -15.59 -11.88 8.88
CA ILE A 355 -14.30 -11.29 9.24
C ILE A 355 -14.51 -9.96 9.97
N ILE A 356 -15.35 -9.07 9.42
CA ILE A 356 -15.61 -7.74 9.97
C ILE A 356 -16.20 -7.84 11.38
N GLU A 357 -17.14 -8.76 11.61
CA GLU A 357 -17.80 -8.98 12.92
C GLU A 357 -16.84 -9.35 14.05
N MET A 358 -15.62 -9.84 13.73
CA MET A 358 -14.60 -10.10 14.75
C MET A 358 -14.03 -8.80 15.34
N GLY A 359 -14.13 -7.68 14.63
CA GLY A 359 -13.65 -6.36 15.06
C GLY A 359 -14.29 -5.88 16.35
N LYS A 360 -13.55 -5.09 17.13
CA LYS A 360 -13.98 -4.52 18.41
C LYS A 360 -13.79 -3.01 18.42
N GLU A 361 -14.65 -2.27 19.12
CA GLU A 361 -14.53 -0.81 19.22
C GLU A 361 -13.23 -0.39 19.92
N ASN A 362 -12.84 -1.10 20.99
CA ASN A 362 -11.84 -0.61 21.94
C ASN A 362 -10.50 -1.35 21.87
N GLN A 363 -10.39 -2.34 20.97
CA GLN A 363 -9.23 -3.23 20.87
C GLN A 363 -8.93 -3.54 19.41
N TRP A 364 -7.67 -3.80 19.13
CA TRP A 364 -7.25 -4.36 17.86
C TRP A 364 -7.52 -5.86 17.82
N VAL A 365 -7.75 -6.36 16.62
CA VAL A 365 -7.96 -7.77 16.34
C VAL A 365 -7.05 -8.19 15.20
N VAL A 366 -6.36 -9.31 15.34
CA VAL A 366 -5.65 -9.98 14.25
C VAL A 366 -6.20 -11.39 14.07
N ILE A 367 -6.49 -11.75 12.82
CA ILE A 367 -7.04 -13.04 12.43
C ILE A 367 -6.03 -13.73 11.52
N ASP A 368 -5.64 -14.95 11.87
CA ASP A 368 -4.84 -15.81 11.00
C ASP A 368 -5.74 -16.52 9.98
N LEU A 369 -5.58 -16.18 8.70
CA LEU A 369 -6.39 -16.75 7.61
C LEU A 369 -5.83 -18.07 7.06
N ARG A 370 -4.56 -18.39 7.32
CA ARG A 370 -3.90 -19.58 6.75
C ARG A 370 -4.58 -20.91 7.15
N PRO A 371 -5.13 -21.09 8.35
CA PRO A 371 -5.94 -22.26 8.68
C PRO A 371 -7.16 -22.45 7.77
N LEU A 372 -7.72 -21.36 7.24
CA LEU A 372 -8.89 -21.39 6.35
C LEU A 372 -8.54 -21.94 4.97
N ILE A 373 -7.35 -21.64 4.43
CA ILE A 373 -6.87 -22.16 3.13
C ILE A 373 -6.94 -23.69 3.13
N LYS A 374 -6.38 -24.33 4.16
CA LYS A 374 -6.39 -25.80 4.27
C LYS A 374 -7.80 -26.37 4.33
N GLY A 375 -8.66 -25.75 5.14
CA GLY A 375 -10.05 -26.21 5.29
C GLY A 375 -10.97 -25.85 4.12
N TYR A 376 -10.56 -24.95 3.23
CA TYR A 376 -11.33 -24.58 2.04
C TYR A 376 -10.95 -25.42 0.81
N HIS A 377 -9.65 -25.63 0.55
CA HIS A 377 -9.20 -26.34 -0.66
C HIS A 377 -9.05 -27.86 -0.51
N TYR A 378 -8.86 -28.39 0.71
CA TYR A 378 -8.49 -29.79 0.91
C TYR A 378 -9.53 -30.57 1.72
N TYR A 379 -9.69 -31.85 1.40
CA TYR A 379 -10.62 -32.74 2.09
C TYR A 379 -10.11 -33.15 3.49
N PRO A 380 -11.02 -33.29 4.48
CA PRO A 380 -12.43 -32.91 4.40
C PRO A 380 -12.58 -31.37 4.41
N ILE A 381 -13.36 -30.84 3.46
CA ILE A 381 -13.67 -29.40 3.38
C ILE A 381 -14.39 -29.01 4.68
N ARG A 382 -13.84 -28.03 5.40
CA ARG A 382 -14.30 -27.56 6.71
C ARG A 382 -15.03 -26.23 6.66
N PHE A 383 -14.82 -25.43 5.61
CA PHE A 383 -15.35 -24.07 5.51
C PHE A 383 -15.99 -23.85 4.14
N ASN A 384 -17.23 -23.38 4.13
CA ASN A 384 -17.87 -22.86 2.92
C ASN A 384 -17.67 -21.33 2.86
N LEU A 385 -16.82 -20.88 1.94
CA LEU A 385 -16.49 -19.46 1.73
C LEU A 385 -17.22 -18.93 0.50
N ASN A 386 -17.79 -17.73 0.60
CA ASN A 386 -18.22 -17.00 -0.60
C ASN A 386 -16.99 -16.58 -1.42
N GLU A 387 -17.18 -16.27 -2.70
CA GLU A 387 -16.10 -15.95 -3.64
C GLU A 387 -15.18 -14.83 -3.15
N GLN A 388 -15.72 -13.78 -2.53
CA GLN A 388 -14.91 -12.66 -2.06
C GLN A 388 -14.09 -13.01 -0.81
N LEU A 389 -14.64 -13.82 0.10
CA LEU A 389 -13.91 -14.35 1.24
C LEU A 389 -12.81 -15.32 0.82
N ALA A 390 -13.08 -16.20 -0.14
CA ALA A 390 -12.07 -17.09 -0.70
C ALA A 390 -10.90 -16.28 -1.27
N LYS A 391 -11.20 -15.26 -2.09
CA LYS A 391 -10.19 -14.32 -2.61
C LYS A 391 -9.43 -13.59 -1.51
N LEU A 392 -10.08 -13.19 -0.41
CA LEU A 392 -9.40 -12.53 0.71
C LEU A 392 -8.40 -13.49 1.38
N VAL A 393 -8.83 -14.72 1.65
CA VAL A 393 -8.04 -15.78 2.29
C VAL A 393 -6.86 -16.22 1.44
N GLU A 394 -7.02 -16.24 0.12
CA GLU A 394 -5.94 -16.54 -0.83
C GLU A 394 -4.89 -15.41 -0.89
N ARG A 395 -5.29 -14.16 -0.65
CA ARG A 395 -4.44 -12.97 -0.86
C ARG A 395 -3.63 -12.54 0.35
N TYR A 396 -4.06 -12.88 1.56
CA TYR A 396 -3.45 -12.41 2.80
C TYR A 396 -3.27 -13.54 3.81
N ASP A 397 -2.16 -13.49 4.55
CA ASP A 397 -1.93 -14.39 5.68
C ASP A 397 -2.75 -13.96 6.88
N LEU A 398 -2.72 -12.65 7.17
CA LEU A 398 -3.37 -12.05 8.32
C LEU A 398 -4.32 -10.95 7.88
N ILE A 399 -5.43 -10.82 8.61
CA ILE A 399 -6.26 -9.61 8.60
C ILE A 399 -6.18 -8.94 9.95
N VAL A 400 -5.83 -7.66 9.95
CA VAL A 400 -5.88 -6.80 11.13
C VAL A 400 -7.10 -5.89 11.03
N ILE A 401 -7.87 -5.83 12.11
CA ILE A 401 -8.99 -4.91 12.27
C ILE A 401 -8.64 -3.96 13.42
N PRO A 402 -8.51 -2.65 13.16
CA PRO A 402 -8.22 -1.71 14.22
C PRO A 402 -9.39 -1.58 15.18
N LYS A 403 -9.09 -1.04 16.37
CA LYS A 403 -10.10 -0.32 17.18
C LYS A 403 -10.69 0.83 16.36
N VAL A 404 -11.73 1.53 16.85
CA VAL A 404 -12.42 2.61 16.10
C VAL A 404 -11.44 3.43 15.24
N GLU A 405 -11.64 3.33 13.92
CA GLU A 405 -10.85 4.00 12.91
C GLU A 405 -11.14 5.50 12.92
N VAL A 406 -10.09 6.28 12.75
CA VAL A 406 -10.14 7.73 12.71
C VAL A 406 -9.14 8.21 11.66
N GLU A 407 -9.44 9.34 11.05
CA GLU A 407 -8.52 9.95 10.09
C GLU A 407 -7.21 10.39 10.76
N GLY A 408 -6.14 10.40 9.97
CA GLY A 408 -4.83 10.90 10.38
C GLY A 408 -4.89 12.35 10.84
N THR A 409 -4.02 12.72 11.78
CA THR A 409 -3.92 14.12 12.22
C THR A 409 -3.09 14.89 11.20
N LEU A 410 -3.70 15.81 10.44
CA LEU A 410 -2.98 16.55 9.40
C LEU A 410 -1.76 17.32 9.97
N ILE A 411 -0.67 17.32 9.20
CA ILE A 411 0.61 17.94 9.58
C ILE A 411 0.70 19.43 9.19
N TYR A 412 -0.13 19.85 8.23
CA TYR A 412 -0.17 21.20 7.67
C TYR A 412 -1.37 22.04 8.14
N ASP A 413 -2.12 21.53 9.12
CA ASP A 413 -3.17 22.28 9.83
C ASP A 413 -2.63 23.14 10.97
#